data_AF-T0PHC3-F1
#
_entry.id   AF-T0PHC3-F1
#
_cell.length_a   1.000
_cell.length_b   1.000
_cell.length_c   1.000
_cell.angle_alpha   90.00
_cell.angle_beta   90.00
_cell.angle_gamma   90.00
#
_symmetry.space_group_name_H-M   'P 1'
#
loop_
_entity.id
_entity.type
_entity.pdbx_description
1 polymer ?
#
loop_
_entity_poly.entity_id
_entity_poly.type
_entity_poly.pdbx_seq_one_letter_code
_entity_poly.pdbx_strand_id
1 'polypeptide(L)'
;MMHKTMITVAAMVLLIQSPAHAISAKYRQQLENSGCTQASELQGCDITKSKAENAKAGFGETATPASTEAAADTTPYAGQWVAKNNEGATVATIRIDGKEQVWVNGKQVKAKRADGALLFKQGTITFTIQGDRRLEGEDVWIDSDAGTKGPINVE
;
A
#
# COMPACT_ATOMS: atom_id res chain seq x y z
N MET A 1 -40.66 47.95 2.99
CA MET A 1 -39.31 47.39 2.74
C MET A 1 -39.25 46.08 3.52
N MET A 2 -39.39 44.91 2.87
CA MET A 2 -38.30 43.95 2.55
C MET A 2 -37.39 43.74 3.78
N HIS A 3 -37.23 42.55 4.37
CA HIS A 3 -36.76 41.27 3.81
C HIS A 3 -37.31 40.12 4.69
N LYS A 4 -38.04 39.11 4.17
CA LYS A 4 -37.60 37.87 3.49
C LYS A 4 -36.46 37.11 4.21
N THR A 5 -36.74 35.82 4.43
CA THR A 5 -35.88 34.68 4.81
C THR A 5 -35.38 34.56 6.25
N MET A 6 -36.11 33.78 7.06
CA MET A 6 -35.47 32.83 7.98
C MET A 6 -35.94 31.42 7.64
N ILE A 7 -35.09 30.74 6.85
CA ILE A 7 -35.08 29.30 6.65
C ILE A 7 -34.39 28.71 7.89
N THR A 8 -35.08 27.88 8.65
CA THR A 8 -34.42 26.93 9.57
C THR A 8 -35.41 25.81 9.91
N VAL A 9 -35.66 24.95 8.93
CA VAL A 9 -36.39 23.69 9.13
C VAL A 9 -35.37 22.58 9.38
N ALA A 10 -35.46 22.06 10.60
CA ALA A 10 -35.25 20.68 11.03
C ALA A 10 -33.95 19.96 10.61
N ALA A 11 -33.13 19.73 11.64
CA ALA A 11 -32.16 18.67 11.75
C ALA A 11 -32.66 17.33 11.17
N MET A 12 -32.04 16.88 10.08
CA MET A 12 -31.95 15.45 9.76
C MET A 12 -30.60 14.94 10.26
N VAL A 13 -30.62 14.42 11.48
CA VAL A 13 -29.63 13.47 11.97
C VAL A 13 -29.93 12.14 11.28
N LEU A 14 -29.01 11.67 10.44
CA LEU A 14 -28.85 10.26 10.12
C LEU A 14 -27.36 9.97 10.17
N LEU A 15 -26.91 9.65 11.39
CA LEU A 15 -25.64 8.98 11.61
C LEU A 15 -25.72 7.63 10.90
N ILE A 16 -25.03 7.52 9.78
CA ILE A 16 -24.71 6.22 9.17
C ILE A 16 -23.68 5.59 10.11
N GLN A 17 -24.17 4.96 11.17
CA GLN A 17 -23.35 4.13 12.04
C GLN A 17 -23.04 2.86 11.26
N SER A 18 -21.94 2.87 10.51
CA SER A 18 -21.33 1.64 10.02
C SER A 18 -21.08 0.76 11.26
N PRO A 19 -21.68 -0.43 11.38
CA PRO A 19 -21.22 -1.37 12.39
C PRO A 19 -19.77 -1.68 12.04
N ALA A 20 -18.85 -1.15 12.85
CA ALA A 20 -17.51 -1.69 12.96
C ALA A 20 -17.69 -3.11 13.51
N HIS A 21 -18.01 -4.07 12.65
CA HIS A 21 -18.11 -5.47 12.99
C HIS A 21 -16.76 -5.87 13.57
N ALA A 22 -16.71 -6.03 14.89
CA ALA A 22 -15.56 -6.55 15.57
C ALA A 22 -15.33 -7.98 15.05
N ILE A 23 -14.46 -8.12 14.06
CA ILE A 23 -14.02 -9.41 13.54
C ILE A 23 -13.53 -10.22 14.75
N SER A 24 -14.24 -11.30 15.08
CA SER A 24 -13.86 -12.15 16.20
C SER A 24 -12.43 -12.66 15.99
N ALA A 25 -11.66 -12.79 17.06
CA ALA A 25 -10.29 -13.28 16.95
C ALA A 25 -10.21 -14.65 16.24
N LYS A 26 -11.22 -15.49 16.47
CA LYS A 26 -11.38 -16.79 15.82
C LYS A 26 -11.61 -16.66 14.32
N TYR A 27 -12.46 -15.73 13.89
CA TYR A 27 -12.76 -15.52 12.48
C TYR A 27 -11.54 -14.94 11.73
N ARG A 28 -10.78 -14.04 12.37
CA ARG A 28 -9.49 -13.57 11.83
C ARG A 28 -8.51 -14.71 11.60
N GLN A 29 -8.36 -15.57 12.60
CA GLN A 29 -7.47 -16.73 12.52
C GLN A 29 -7.93 -17.72 11.43
N GLN A 30 -9.23 -17.86 11.19
CA GLN A 30 -9.76 -18.68 10.09
C GLN A 30 -9.41 -18.10 8.73
N LEU A 31 -9.55 -16.78 8.54
CA LEU A 31 -9.13 -16.09 7.32
C LEU A 31 -7.63 -16.27 7.06
N GLU A 32 -6.80 -16.12 8.09
CA GLU A 32 -5.34 -16.31 7.98
C GLU A 32 -4.95 -17.76 7.61
N ASN A 33 -5.58 -18.75 8.24
CA ASN A 33 -5.30 -20.17 8.01
C ASN A 33 -5.81 -20.67 6.65
N SER A 34 -6.95 -20.14 6.20
CA SER A 34 -7.54 -20.44 4.88
C SER A 34 -6.95 -19.63 3.74
N GLY A 35 -6.21 -18.57 4.05
CA GLY A 35 -5.69 -17.63 3.05
C GLY A 35 -6.74 -16.73 2.40
N CYS A 36 -7.97 -16.72 2.91
CA CYS A 36 -9.04 -15.87 2.44
C CYS A 36 -9.01 -14.50 3.12
N THR A 37 -9.52 -13.48 2.43
CA THR A 37 -9.97 -12.21 2.99
C THR A 37 -11.51 -12.18 3.07
N GLN A 38 -12.08 -11.26 3.86
CA GLN A 38 -13.54 -11.05 3.91
C GLN A 38 -14.13 -10.77 2.52
N ALA A 39 -13.40 -10.05 1.66
CA ALA A 39 -13.81 -9.78 0.29
C ALA A 39 -13.82 -11.07 -0.56
N SER A 40 -12.77 -11.89 -0.46
CA SER A 40 -12.68 -13.14 -1.20
C SER A 40 -13.69 -14.19 -0.72
N GLU A 41 -14.08 -14.19 0.56
CA GLU A 41 -15.12 -15.08 1.08
C GLU A 41 -16.46 -14.82 0.40
N LEU A 42 -16.83 -13.53 0.23
CA LEU A 42 -18.02 -13.14 -0.53
C LEU A 42 -17.94 -13.54 -2.01
N GLN A 43 -16.74 -13.74 -2.54
CA GLN A 43 -16.47 -14.18 -3.90
C GLN A 43 -16.35 -15.70 -4.04
N GLY A 44 -16.46 -16.46 -2.93
CA GLY A 44 -16.45 -17.91 -2.93
C GLY A 44 -15.18 -18.57 -2.35
N CYS A 45 -14.26 -17.81 -1.75
CA CYS A 45 -13.15 -18.36 -0.98
C CYS A 45 -13.67 -19.04 0.29
N ASP A 46 -13.36 -20.32 0.47
CA ASP A 46 -13.91 -21.11 1.56
C ASP A 46 -12.98 -21.06 2.79
N ILE A 47 -13.40 -20.35 3.83
CA ILE A 47 -12.65 -20.18 5.07
C ILE A 47 -12.44 -21.47 5.88
N THR A 48 -13.12 -22.56 5.50
CA THR A 48 -12.97 -23.89 6.12
C THR A 48 -11.92 -24.74 5.43
N LYS A 49 -11.47 -24.36 4.24
CA LYS A 49 -10.42 -25.04 3.48
C LYS A 49 -9.03 -24.52 3.81
N SER A 50 -8.01 -25.30 3.49
CA SER A 50 -6.63 -24.85 3.65
C SER A 50 -6.25 -23.81 2.61
N LYS A 51 -5.26 -22.96 2.94
CA LYS A 51 -4.67 -21.99 2.00
C LYS A 51 -4.24 -22.61 0.68
N ALA A 52 -3.71 -23.83 0.68
CA ALA A 52 -3.28 -24.51 -0.54
C ALA A 52 -4.46 -24.91 -1.44
N GLU A 53 -5.58 -25.32 -0.84
CA GLU A 53 -6.79 -25.69 -1.59
C GLU A 53 -7.48 -24.46 -2.16
N ASN A 54 -7.58 -23.39 -1.39
CA ASN A 54 -8.12 -22.12 -1.88
C ASN A 54 -7.22 -21.50 -2.97
N ALA A 55 -5.90 -21.58 -2.81
CA ALA A 55 -4.98 -21.13 -3.85
C ALA A 55 -5.16 -21.91 -5.17
N LYS A 56 -5.40 -23.23 -5.12
CA LYS A 56 -5.74 -24.03 -6.30
C LYS A 56 -7.08 -23.63 -6.93
N ALA A 57 -8.01 -23.13 -6.13
CA ALA A 57 -9.29 -22.57 -6.59
C ALA A 57 -9.16 -21.11 -7.08
N GLY A 58 -7.95 -20.55 -7.14
CA GLY A 58 -7.70 -19.17 -7.57
C GLY A 58 -7.81 -18.13 -6.46
N PHE A 59 -8.06 -18.55 -5.22
CA PHE A 59 -8.12 -17.70 -4.03
C PHE A 59 -6.86 -17.90 -3.20
N GLY A 60 -5.78 -17.23 -3.60
CA GLY A 60 -4.48 -17.35 -2.97
C GLY A 60 -3.69 -16.07 -3.18
N GLU A 61 -4.10 -15.00 -2.52
CA GLU A 61 -3.18 -13.90 -2.26
C GLU A 61 -2.14 -14.45 -1.29
N THR A 62 -0.92 -14.66 -1.79
CA THR A 62 0.29 -14.60 -0.98
C THR A 62 0.10 -13.46 0.01
N ALA A 63 0.24 -13.76 1.30
CA ALA A 63 0.05 -12.81 2.37
C ALA A 63 1.04 -11.65 2.19
N THR A 64 0.61 -10.61 1.49
CA THR A 64 1.18 -9.27 1.61
C THR A 64 0.44 -8.64 2.79
N PRO A 65 1.12 -8.20 3.85
CA PRO A 65 0.46 -7.61 4.99
C PRO A 65 -0.30 -6.37 4.50
N ALA A 66 -1.61 -6.36 4.75
CA ALA A 66 -2.54 -5.24 4.74
C ALA A 66 -2.13 -4.00 3.93
N SER A 67 -2.78 -3.78 2.78
CA SER A 67 -3.14 -2.43 2.31
C SER A 67 -4.29 -2.52 1.31
N THR A 68 -5.44 -3.02 1.74
CA THR A 68 -6.71 -2.57 1.16
C THR A 68 -7.06 -1.24 1.82
N GLU A 69 -6.42 -0.16 1.38
CA GLU A 69 -7.00 1.17 1.50
C GLU A 69 -7.31 1.67 0.09
N ALA A 70 -8.62 1.69 -0.19
CA ALA A 70 -9.33 2.53 -1.14
C ALA A 70 -8.53 3.12 -2.31
N ALA A 71 -8.82 2.60 -3.50
CA ALA A 71 -8.60 3.28 -4.75
C ALA A 71 -9.45 4.56 -4.83
N ALA A 72 -8.89 5.68 -4.37
CA ALA A 72 -9.20 7.05 -4.78
C ALA A 72 -8.15 7.95 -4.11
N ASP A 73 -7.37 8.71 -4.88
CA ASP A 73 -6.22 9.53 -4.46
C ASP A 73 -4.87 8.81 -4.28
N THR A 74 -4.63 7.72 -5.02
CA THR A 74 -3.32 7.06 -5.04
C THR A 74 -2.31 7.84 -5.88
N THR A 75 -1.34 8.45 -5.21
CA THR A 75 -0.09 8.91 -5.82
C THR A 75 0.56 7.78 -6.65
N PRO A 76 1.17 8.08 -7.82
CA PRO A 76 1.83 7.05 -8.63
C PRO A 76 2.98 6.34 -7.89
N TYR A 77 3.48 6.90 -6.79
CA TYR A 77 4.56 6.32 -5.98
C TYR A 77 4.08 5.27 -4.96
N ALA A 78 2.79 5.21 -4.64
CA ALA A 78 2.27 4.34 -3.60
C ALA A 78 2.50 2.86 -3.96
N GLY A 79 2.95 2.08 -2.97
CA GLY A 79 3.26 0.65 -3.14
C GLY A 79 4.42 0.16 -2.29
N GLN A 80 4.74 -1.12 -2.45
CA GLN A 80 5.97 -1.74 -1.96
C GLN A 80 7.00 -1.80 -3.09
N TRP A 81 8.25 -1.55 -2.75
CA TRP A 81 9.37 -1.56 -3.69
C TRP A 81 10.57 -2.27 -3.07
N VAL A 82 11.36 -2.94 -3.90
CA VAL A 82 12.56 -3.65 -3.51
C VAL A 82 13.74 -3.12 -4.31
N ALA A 83 14.72 -2.56 -3.60
CA ALA A 83 16.01 -2.20 -4.16
C ALA A 83 16.88 -3.47 -4.24
N LYS A 84 17.36 -3.81 -5.43
CA LYS A 84 18.22 -4.98 -5.65
C LYS A 84 19.60 -4.57 -6.14
N ASN A 85 20.62 -5.36 -5.80
CA ASN A 85 21.95 -5.22 -6.40
C ASN A 85 22.05 -6.03 -7.71
N ASN A 86 23.21 -5.97 -8.37
CA ASN A 86 23.47 -6.70 -9.62
C ASN A 86 23.43 -8.23 -9.47
N GLU A 87 23.56 -8.74 -8.24
CA GLU A 87 23.49 -10.17 -7.91
C GLU A 87 22.05 -10.60 -7.55
N GLY A 88 21.09 -9.68 -7.58
CA GLY A 88 19.69 -9.92 -7.24
C GLY A 88 19.41 -9.91 -5.73
N ALA A 89 20.39 -9.64 -4.88
CA ALA A 89 20.22 -9.52 -3.45
C ALA A 89 19.47 -8.23 -3.08
N THR A 90 18.60 -8.31 -2.07
CA THR A 90 17.84 -7.17 -1.56
C THR A 90 18.74 -6.24 -0.76
N VAL A 91 18.82 -4.98 -1.20
CA VAL A 91 19.53 -3.89 -0.52
C VAL A 91 18.62 -3.16 0.45
N ALA A 92 17.35 -2.96 0.05
CA ALA A 92 16.34 -2.34 0.91
C ALA A 92 14.92 -2.72 0.47
N THR A 93 14.01 -2.79 1.44
CA THR A 93 12.57 -2.75 1.20
C THR A 93 12.04 -1.35 1.43
N ILE A 94 11.16 -0.88 0.57
CA ILE A 94 10.66 0.48 0.55
C ILE A 94 9.13 0.42 0.52
N ARG A 95 8.49 1.15 1.42
CA ARG A 95 7.04 1.33 1.42
C ARG A 95 6.72 2.79 1.19
N ILE A 96 5.77 3.06 0.29
CA ILE A 96 5.23 4.39 0.05
C ILE A 96 3.72 4.32 0.19
N ASP A 97 3.14 5.19 1.02
CA ASP A 97 1.68 5.27 1.16
C ASP A 97 1.04 6.27 0.19
N GLY A 98 -0.29 6.36 0.21
CA GLY A 98 -1.05 7.31 -0.62
C GLY A 98 -0.72 8.79 -0.36
N LYS A 99 -0.06 9.10 0.76
CA LYS A 99 0.37 10.45 1.17
C LYS A 99 1.85 10.70 0.88
N GLU A 100 2.51 9.78 0.17
CA GLU A 100 3.95 9.83 -0.14
C GLU A 100 4.86 9.83 1.09
N GLN A 101 4.37 9.28 2.19
CA GLN A 101 5.23 8.96 3.32
C GLN A 101 6.04 7.73 2.94
N VAL A 102 7.34 7.77 3.21
CA VAL A 102 8.27 6.73 2.77
C VAL A 102 8.91 6.05 3.97
N TRP A 103 8.98 4.72 3.93
CA TRP A 103 9.71 3.90 4.88
C TRP A 103 10.74 3.06 4.12
N VAL A 104 11.98 3.05 4.62
CA VAL A 104 13.07 2.21 4.10
C VAL A 104 13.48 1.25 5.20
N ASN A 105 13.35 -0.05 4.96
CA ASN A 105 13.57 -1.11 5.95
C ASN A 105 12.76 -0.87 7.24
N GLY A 106 11.51 -0.42 7.09
CA GLY A 106 10.61 -0.10 8.20
C GLY A 106 10.87 1.25 8.91
N LYS A 107 11.95 1.97 8.60
CA LYS A 107 12.25 3.28 9.17
C LYS A 107 11.73 4.40 8.26
N GLN A 108 10.94 5.31 8.82
CA GLN A 108 10.41 6.44 8.07
C GLN A 108 11.53 7.41 7.68
N VAL A 109 11.52 7.87 6.43
CA VAL A 109 12.48 8.83 5.89
C VAL A 109 11.77 10.03 5.26
N LYS A 110 12.48 11.15 5.12
CA LYS A 110 11.97 12.30 4.39
C LYS A 110 12.08 12.04 2.89
N ALA A 111 11.00 12.33 2.18
CA ALA A 111 10.95 12.30 0.73
C ALA A 111 10.72 13.71 0.17
N LYS A 112 11.20 13.93 -1.04
CA LYS A 112 11.02 15.17 -1.80
C LYS A 112 10.70 14.82 -3.24
N ARG A 113 9.71 15.50 -3.83
CA ARG A 113 9.52 15.45 -5.28
C ARG A 113 10.53 16.35 -5.98
N ALA A 114 11.16 15.83 -7.03
CA ALA A 114 11.96 16.61 -7.97
C ALA A 114 11.85 15.97 -9.36
N ASP A 115 11.67 16.80 -10.38
CA ASP A 115 11.69 16.37 -11.80
C ASP A 115 10.77 15.19 -12.14
N GLY A 116 9.60 15.11 -11.49
CA GLY A 116 8.63 14.02 -11.73
C GLY A 116 8.97 12.70 -11.02
N ALA A 117 10.01 12.69 -10.19
CA ALA A 117 10.38 11.57 -9.33
C ALA A 117 10.22 11.91 -7.85
N LEU A 118 10.12 10.86 -7.03
CA LEU A 118 10.21 10.93 -5.58
C LEU A 118 11.60 10.50 -5.14
N LEU A 119 12.32 11.42 -4.50
CA LEU A 119 13.68 11.22 -4.01
C LEU A 119 13.69 11.15 -2.49
N PHE A 120 14.37 10.16 -1.93
CA PHE A 120 14.55 9.99 -0.50
C PHE A 120 15.90 9.34 -0.20
N LYS A 121 16.34 9.43 1.06
CA LYS A 121 17.67 8.96 1.46
C LYS A 121 17.63 8.20 2.78
N GLN A 122 18.46 7.17 2.89
CA GLN A 122 18.79 6.50 4.15
C GLN A 122 20.31 6.38 4.26
N GLY A 123 20.92 7.20 5.11
CA GLY A 123 22.39 7.31 5.18
C GLY A 123 22.97 7.87 3.88
N THR A 124 23.91 7.14 3.29
CA THR A 124 24.57 7.46 2.00
C THR A 124 23.80 6.98 0.77
N ILE A 125 22.76 6.17 0.98
CA ILE A 125 21.94 5.63 -0.10
C ILE A 125 20.84 6.62 -0.47
N THR A 126 20.82 6.99 -1.75
CA THR A 126 19.77 7.78 -2.38
C THR A 126 18.90 6.86 -3.22
N PHE A 127 17.59 7.01 -3.10
CA PHE A 127 16.59 6.28 -3.85
C PHE A 127 15.77 7.25 -4.68
N THR A 128 15.47 6.86 -5.92
CA THR A 128 14.68 7.63 -6.88
C THR A 128 13.60 6.70 -7.44
N ILE A 129 12.34 7.10 -7.32
CA ILE A 129 11.20 6.39 -7.91
C ILE A 129 10.45 7.38 -8.81
N GLN A 130 10.25 7.03 -10.08
CA GLN A 130 9.57 7.84 -11.08
C GLN A 130 8.06 7.84 -10.89
N GLY A 131 7.43 8.98 -11.14
CA GLY A 131 5.97 9.08 -11.13
C GLY A 131 5.37 8.55 -12.43
N ASP A 132 6.10 8.65 -13.53
CA ASP A 132 5.67 8.12 -14.83
C ASP A 132 6.01 6.64 -14.95
N ARG A 133 5.00 5.79 -14.76
CA ARG A 133 5.13 4.33 -14.82
C ARG A 133 5.34 3.78 -16.23
N ARG A 134 5.31 4.62 -17.26
CA ARG A 134 5.68 4.25 -18.63
C ARG A 134 7.19 4.20 -18.82
N LEU A 135 7.96 4.79 -17.90
CA LEU A 135 9.41 4.79 -17.92
C LEU A 135 9.92 3.53 -17.20
N GLU A 136 10.48 2.59 -17.97
CA GLU A 136 11.04 1.35 -17.45
C GLU A 136 12.52 1.55 -17.08
N GLY A 137 12.94 1.02 -15.93
CA GLY A 137 14.35 1.02 -15.50
C GLY A 137 14.88 2.34 -14.92
N GLU A 138 14.02 3.35 -14.75
CA GLU A 138 14.37 4.67 -14.19
C GLU A 138 14.25 4.72 -12.65
N ASP A 139 13.67 3.69 -12.04
CA ASP A 139 13.60 3.51 -10.60
C ASP A 139 14.92 2.91 -10.10
N VAL A 140 15.73 3.71 -9.40
CA VAL A 140 17.12 3.36 -9.07
C VAL A 140 17.53 3.79 -7.67
N TRP A 141 18.47 3.05 -7.09
CA TRP A 141 19.19 3.43 -5.87
C TRP A 141 20.67 3.61 -6.16
N ILE A 142 21.32 4.50 -5.41
CA ILE A 142 22.75 4.82 -5.50
C ILE A 142 23.30 4.97 -4.09
N ASP A 143 24.32 4.21 -3.74
CA ASP A 143 25.14 4.39 -2.54
C ASP A 143 26.41 5.15 -2.90
N SER A 144 26.52 6.40 -2.44
CA SER A 144 27.69 7.23 -2.70
C SER A 144 28.94 6.82 -1.93
N ASP A 145 28.81 6.05 -0.85
CA ASP A 145 29.94 5.59 -0.04
C ASP A 145 30.60 4.37 -0.69
N ALA A 146 29.80 3.35 -0.99
CA ALA A 146 30.26 2.13 -1.67
C ALA A 146 30.47 2.31 -3.18
N GLY A 147 29.96 3.39 -3.79
CA GLY A 147 29.98 3.60 -5.24
C GLY A 147 29.09 2.62 -6.01
N THR A 148 28.15 1.97 -5.33
CA THR A 148 27.25 0.96 -5.91
C THR A 148 25.90 1.56 -6.27
N LYS A 149 25.22 0.94 -7.24
CA LYS A 149 23.86 1.31 -7.64
C LYS A 149 23.12 0.07 -8.13
N GLY A 150 21.80 0.18 -8.23
CA GLY A 150 20.99 -0.89 -8.79
C GLY A 150 19.53 -0.49 -9.00
N PRO A 151 18.74 -1.40 -9.59
CA PRO A 151 17.34 -1.16 -9.86
C PRO A 151 16.49 -1.23 -8.59
N ILE A 152 15.37 -0.51 -8.61
CA ILE A 152 14.27 -0.64 -7.67
C ILE A 152 13.08 -1.18 -8.45
N ASN A 153 12.50 -2.27 -7.98
CA ASN A 153 11.36 -2.93 -8.63
C ASN A 153 10.16 -2.91 -7.69
N VAL A 154 8.95 -2.91 -8.26
CA VAL A 154 7.75 -3.22 -7.49
C VAL A 154 7.88 -4.65 -6.92
N GLU A 155 7.45 -4.84 -5.67
CA GLU A 155 7.39 -6.16 -5.03
C GLU A 155 6.27 -7.04 -5.58
#